data_AF-A0A1H8ZT72-F1
#
_entry.id   AF-A0A1H8ZT72-F1
#
_cell.length_a   1.000
_cell.length_b   1.000
_cell.length_c   1.000
_cell.angle_alpha   90.00
_cell.angle_beta   90.00
_cell.angle_gamma   90.00
#
_symmetry.space_group_name_H-M   'P 1'
#
loop_
_entity.id
_entity.type
_entity.pdbx_description
1 polymer ?
#
loop_
_entity_poly.entity_id
_entity_poly.type
_entity_poly.pdbx_seq_one_letter_code
_entity_poly.pdbx_strand_id
1 'polypeptide(L)' 'MKRAQGLKSLALFLFTTIFLYGVGDTYQVSWLQFHFTGRYDEVGFYFSFTSLIPILIGLLMVGLYESLLKRLI' A
#
# COMPACT_ATOMS: atom_id res chain seq x y z
N MET A 1 -15.06 21.43 4.02
CA MET A 1 -15.12 20.08 4.64
C MET A 1 -14.56 18.95 3.76
N LYS A 2 -14.80 18.92 2.44
CA LYS A 2 -14.31 17.84 1.54
C LYS A 2 -12.77 17.63 1.51
N ARG A 3 -11.98 18.71 1.59
CA ARG A 3 -10.50 18.64 1.57
C ARG A 3 -9.91 17.90 2.77
N ALA A 4 -10.42 18.19 3.98
CA ALA A 4 -9.97 17.51 5.20
C ALA A 4 -10.30 16.01 5.19
N GLN A 5 -11.39 15.65 4.51
CA GLN A 5 -11.82 14.26 4.38
C GLN A 5 -10.92 13.48 3.40
N GLY A 6 -10.60 14.07 2.25
CA GLY A 6 -9.61 13.50 1.33
C GLY A 6 -8.24 13.31 1.99
N LEU A 7 -7.82 14.25 2.84
CA LEU A 7 -6.57 14.15 3.58
C LEU A 7 -6.58 13.00 4.60
N LYS A 8 -7.71 12.78 5.31
CA LYS A 8 -7.85 11.64 6.24
C LYS A 8 -7.77 10.30 5.52
N SER A 9 -8.45 10.18 4.38
CA SER A 9 -8.45 8.95 3.58
C SER A 9 -7.07 8.68 2.96
N LEU A 10 -6.37 9.73 2.50
CA LEU A 10 -4.98 9.63 2.06
C LEU A 10 -4.06 9.19 3.20
N ALA A 11 -4.20 9.77 4.39
CA ALA A 11 -3.40 9.39 5.55
C ALA A 11 -3.65 7.92 5.95
N LEU A 12 -4.91 7.46 5.94
CA LEU A 12 -5.26 6.07 6.21
C LEU A 12 -4.65 5.11 5.19
N PHE A 13 -4.72 5.47 3.90
CA PHE A 13 -4.10 4.69 2.82
C PHE A 13 -2.59 4.57 3.02
N LEU A 14 -1.91 5.70 3.21
CA LEU A 14 -0.47 5.74 3.39
C LEU A 14 -0.04 4.97 4.64
N PHE A 15 -0.73 5.19 5.77
CA PHE A 15 -0.46 4.48 7.01
C PHE A 15 -0.59 2.97 6.84
N THR A 16 -1.71 2.50 6.30
CA THR A 16 -1.97 1.06 6.11
C THR A 16 -0.92 0.44 5.19
N THR A 17 -0.61 1.10 4.08
CA THR A 17 0.33 0.60 3.07
C THR A 17 1.75 0.52 3.64
N ILE A 18 2.24 1.59 4.27
CA ILE A 18 3.57 1.64 4.90
C ILE A 18 3.66 0.63 6.04
N PHE A 19 2.63 0.54 6.88
CA PHE A 19 2.58 -0.41 7.99
C PHE A 19 2.70 -1.85 7.50
N LEU A 20 1.94 -2.22 6.46
CA LEU A 20 1.99 -3.57 5.89
C LEU A 20 3.34 -3.89 5.25
N TYR A 21 3.96 -2.93 4.56
CA TYR A 21 5.33 -3.11 4.07
C TYR A 21 6.34 -3.27 5.22
N GLY A 22 6.22 -2.46 6.27
CA GLY A 22 7.09 -2.55 7.45
C GLY A 22 6.95 -3.87 8.20
N VAL A 23 5.71 -4.38 8.34
CA VAL A 23 5.44 -5.73 8.88
C VAL A 23 6.03 -6.79 7.96
N GLY A 24 5.86 -6.66 6.65
CA GLY A 24 6.44 -7.57 5.66
C GLY A 24 7.95 -7.67 5.79
N ASP A 25 8.62 -6.54 5.92
CA ASP A 25 10.07 -6.45 6.11
C ASP A 25 10.50 -7.06 7.45
N THR A 26 9.88 -6.64 8.56
CA THR A 26 10.22 -7.07 9.93
C THR A 26 10.07 -8.58 10.15
N TYR A 27 9.00 -9.17 9.62
CA TYR A 27 8.68 -10.59 9.83
C TYR A 27 9.07 -11.49 8.65
N GLN A 28 9.85 -10.97 7.70
CA GLN A 28 10.28 -11.68 6.50
C GLN A 28 9.13 -12.30 5.68
N VAL A 29 7.98 -11.62 5.63
CA VAL A 29 6.79 -12.09 4.93
C VAL A 29 6.90 -11.68 3.46
N SER A 30 7.36 -12.62 2.63
CA SER A 30 7.70 -12.40 1.20
C SER A 30 6.62 -11.70 0.37
N TRP A 31 5.34 -11.95 0.64
CA TRP A 31 4.20 -11.36 -0.08
C TRP A 31 3.76 -9.99 0.46
N LEU A 32 4.32 -9.53 1.58
CA LEU A 32 4.12 -8.18 2.11
C LEU A 32 5.34 -7.28 1.89
N GLN A 33 6.44 -7.81 1.35
CA GLN A 33 7.65 -7.05 1.12
C GLN A 33 7.62 -6.33 -0.22
N PHE A 34 8.17 -5.11 -0.23
CA PHE A 34 8.45 -4.39 -1.46
C PHE A 34 9.90 -4.68 -1.89
N HIS A 35 10.08 -5.69 -2.74
CA HIS A 35 11.35 -5.86 -3.44
C HIS A 35 11.30 -5.11 -4.76
N PHE A 36 12.24 -4.19 -4.93
CA PHE A 36 12.58 -3.58 -6.20
C PHE A 36 13.87 -4.21 -6.69
N THR A 37 13.77 -5.15 -7.63
CA THR A 37 14.95 -5.72 -8.28
C THR A 37 15.09 -5.13 -9.67
N GLY A 38 16.11 -4.30 -9.87
CA GLY A 38 16.59 -3.88 -11.17
C GLY A 38 17.74 -4.77 -11.61
N ARG A 39 17.60 -5.48 -12.74
CA ARG A 39 18.72 -6.16 -13.39
C ARG A 39 19.03 -5.44 -14.69
N TYR A 40 20.29 -5.04 -14.83
CA TYR A 40 20.85 -4.55 -16.08
C TYR A 40 21.62 -5.71 -16.70
N ASP A 41 21.18 -6.15 -17.87
CA ASP A 41 21.78 -7.25 -18.61
C ASP A 41 22.06 -6.82 -20.06
N GLU A 42 22.78 -7.64 -20.82
CA GLU A 42 23.20 -7.36 -22.20
C GLU A 42 22.00 -7.14 -23.16
N VAL A 43 20.79 -7.56 -22.76
CA VAL A 43 19.54 -7.44 -23.52
C VAL A 43 18.72 -6.20 -23.12
N GLY A 44 19.07 -5.51 -22.03
CA GLY A 44 18.41 -4.26 -21.59
C GLY A 44 18.11 -4.17 -20.09
N PHE A 45 17.16 -3.30 -19.74
CA PHE A 45 16.74 -3.04 -18.37
C PHE A 45 15.53 -3.91 -17.98
N TYR A 46 15.66 -4.68 -16.90
CA TYR A 46 14.55 -5.43 -16.30
C TYR A 46 14.25 -4.91 -14.90
N PHE A 47 13.01 -4.51 -14.65
CA PHE A 47 12.52 -4.09 -13.34
C PHE A 47 11.42 -5.04 -12.87
N SER A 48 11.50 -5.48 -11.62
CA SER A 48 10.42 -6.24 -10.96
C SER A 48 10.01 -5.57 -9.66
N PHE A 49 8.69 -5.42 -9.50
CA PHE A 49 8.02 -4.96 -8.29
C PHE A 49 7.24 -6.16 -7.74
N THR A 50 7.62 -6.65 -6.57
CA THR A 50 7.14 -7.96 -6.11
C THR A 50 5.70 -7.94 -5.60
N SER A 51 5.34 -7.06 -4.65
CA SER A 51 4.00 -7.11 -4.06
C SER A 51 3.25 -5.80 -4.11
N LEU A 52 2.15 -5.80 -4.87
CA LEU A 52 1.12 -4.76 -4.84
C LEU A 52 0.06 -5.03 -3.76
N ILE A 53 0.17 -6.12 -3.01
CA ILE A 53 -0.84 -6.54 -2.03
C ILE A 53 -1.04 -5.48 -0.94
N PRO A 54 0.01 -4.89 -0.33
CA PRO A 54 -0.15 -3.79 0.64
C PRO A 54 -0.91 -2.58 0.09
N ILE A 55 -0.70 -2.25 -1.20
CA ILE A 55 -1.40 -1.16 -1.88
C ILE A 55 -2.89 -1.50 -2.06
N LEU A 56 -3.20 -2.72 -2.51
CA LEU A 56 -4.58 -3.18 -2.67
C LEU A 56 -5.32 -3.19 -1.33
N ILE A 57 -4.68 -3.66 -0.26
CA ILE A 57 -5.26 -3.64 1.09
C ILE A 57 -5.46 -2.20 1.58
N GLY A 58 -4.50 -1.31 1.34
CA GLY A 58 -4.63 0.11 1.65
C GLY A 58 -5.85 0.75 0.98
N LEU A 59 -6.07 0.48 -0.31
CA LEU A 59 -7.25 0.95 -1.05
C LEU A 59 -8.55 0.38 -0.48
N LEU A 60 -8.56 -0.92 -0.15
CA LEU A 60 -9.71 -1.60 0.44
C LEU A 60 -10.08 -0.99 1.79
N MET A 61 -9.09 -0.69 2.65
CA MET A 61 -9.30 -0.05 3.94
C MET A 61 -9.89 1.35 3.80
N VAL A 62 -9.43 2.14 2.83
CA VAL A 62 -10.06 3.44 2.52
C VAL A 62 -11.50 3.25 2.04
N GLY A 63 -11.77 2.30 1.15
CA GLY A 63 -13.12 1.99 0.69
C GLY A 63 -14.07 1.61 1.82
N LEU A 64 -13.60 0.77 2.76
CA LEU A 64 -14.37 0.39 3.96
C LEU A 64 -14.61 1.59 4.88
N TYR A 65 -13.61 2.43 5.11
CA TYR A 65 -13.75 3.64 5.91
C TYR A 65 -14.79 4.62 5.32
N GLU A 66 -14.71 4.83 4.00
CA GLU A 66 -15.63 5.70 3.26
C GLU A 66 -17.06 5.13 3.20
N SER A 67 -17.21 3.80 3.10
CA SER A 67 -18.52 3.15 2.94
C SER A 67 -19.24 2.87 4.26
N LEU A 68 -18.53 2.38 5.27
CA LEU A 68 -19.11 1.92 6.53
C LEU A 68 -18.99 2.96 7.64
N LEU A 69 -17.77 3.45 7.90
CA LEU A 69 -17.50 4.30 9.06
C LEU A 69 -18.04 5.72 8.90
N LYS A 70 -17.96 6.31 7.70
CA LYS A 70 -18.63 7.59 7.42
C LYS A 70 -20.15 7.55 7.50
N ARG A 71 -20.76 6.36 7.39
CA ARG A 71 -22.21 6.21 7.45
C ARG A 71 -22.72 6.10 8.89
N LEU A 72 -21.82 5.79 9.83
CA LEU A 72 -22.09 5.57 11.25
C LEU A 72 -21.72 6.77 12.13
N ILE A 73 -20.92 7.72 11.63
CA ILE A 73 -20.48 8.96 12.29
C ILE A 73 -21.12 10.15 11.60
#